data_AF-A0A7S0TY39-F1
#
_entry.id   AF-A0A7S0TY39-F1
#
_cell.length_a   1.000
_cell.length_b   1.000
_cell.length_c   1.000
_cell.angle_alpha   90.00
_cell.angle_beta   90.00
_cell.angle_gamma   90.00
#
_symmetry.space_group_name_H-M   'P 1'
#
loop_
_entity.id
_entity.type
_entity.pdbx_description
1 polymer ?
#
loop_
_entity_poly.entity_id
_entity_poly.type
_entity_poly.pdbx_seq_one_letter_code
_entity_poly.pdbx_strand_id
1 'polypeptide(L)'
;FDTALYFSKGTRSHALDPKASAPKTVALARTLRLAVAISAQSAVLRSLTLPFATCMNHRTMASAPLSTSCLAPPPSLVAREHVSFWLPKESGPKFTPIYESVEGAEGGVFASLNAGAFALYVGGGAINKAFAVELEKAQHDVEGYEHMHRALYEAAVDAKHPPGTLVTWGDVFGGMLDGWAGLPDGVSGCSVVLSDLAYRFEREGTLAGTVFIDTFAPDSEPKSNANNKAMVYAIGPEASQADSLSDFLGGVQATGKNIIYAVTAQNAHAQEGGVKIEVLRVCLVSGGLFKHKDASKTDVARALMMGLSRGYEGGVSPRIEFAFDQESNDVPGS
;
A
#
# COMPACT_ATOMS: atom_id res chain seq x y z
N PHE A 1 16.94 -41.95 -3.45
CA PHE A 1 17.86 -42.97 -3.98
C PHE A 1 17.36 -43.35 -5.36
N ASP A 2 18.15 -42.97 -6.37
CA ASP A 2 18.14 -43.34 -7.80
C ASP A 2 16.77 -43.47 -8.50
N THR A 3 16.52 -42.84 -9.65
CA THR A 3 17.33 -42.98 -10.86
C THR A 3 16.90 -41.92 -11.89
N ALA A 4 17.86 -41.44 -12.66
CA ALA A 4 17.68 -40.53 -13.78
C ALA A 4 17.35 -41.26 -15.11
N LEU A 5 16.99 -40.42 -16.10
CA LEU A 5 17.10 -40.59 -17.57
C LEU A 5 15.98 -41.35 -18.31
N TYR A 6 15.31 -40.66 -19.24
CA TYR A 6 15.47 -40.90 -20.69
C TYR A 6 14.91 -39.73 -21.53
N PHE A 7 15.72 -39.28 -22.50
CA PHE A 7 15.36 -38.35 -23.57
C PHE A 7 14.73 -39.09 -24.75
N SER A 8 13.78 -38.48 -25.45
CA SER A 8 13.50 -38.77 -26.87
C SER A 8 12.84 -37.57 -27.57
N LYS A 9 13.41 -37.18 -28.71
CA LYS A 9 12.94 -36.15 -29.66
C LYS A 9 12.21 -36.84 -30.83
N GLY A 10 11.24 -36.15 -31.43
CA GLY A 10 10.78 -36.41 -32.81
C GLY A 10 9.27 -36.21 -32.98
N THR A 11 8.79 -35.03 -33.40
CA THR A 11 8.55 -34.55 -34.79
C THR A 11 7.13 -34.77 -35.35
N ARG A 12 6.52 -33.63 -35.70
CA ARG A 12 5.68 -33.32 -36.88
C ARG A 12 4.18 -33.72 -36.94
N SER A 13 3.39 -32.64 -36.90
CA SER A 13 2.33 -32.23 -37.85
C SER A 13 1.24 -33.22 -38.24
N HIS A 14 -0.02 -32.87 -37.92
CA HIS A 14 -1.11 -32.87 -38.90
C HIS A 14 -2.18 -31.84 -38.50
N ALA A 15 -2.48 -30.95 -39.44
CA ALA A 15 -3.67 -30.10 -39.44
C ALA A 15 -4.73 -30.76 -40.34
N LEU A 16 -6.00 -30.79 -39.91
CA LEU A 16 -7.20 -30.88 -40.74
C LEU A 16 -8.43 -30.40 -39.93
N ASP A 17 -8.83 -29.14 -40.19
CA ASP A 17 -10.14 -28.58 -40.59
C ASP A 17 -11.52 -29.12 -40.05
N PRO A 18 -12.63 -28.35 -40.18
CA PRO A 18 -13.64 -28.14 -39.13
C PRO A 18 -15.05 -28.57 -39.61
N LYS A 19 -16.09 -28.14 -38.87
CA LYS A 19 -17.54 -28.44 -39.03
C LYS A 19 -17.91 -29.82 -38.45
N ALA A 20 -18.97 -30.01 -37.66
CA ALA A 20 -20.27 -29.36 -37.66
C ALA A 20 -21.06 -29.64 -36.36
N SER A 21 -22.15 -28.89 -36.17
CA SER A 21 -23.38 -29.20 -35.40
C SER A 21 -23.42 -28.95 -33.88
N ALA A 22 -23.91 -27.76 -33.52
CA ALA A 22 -24.93 -27.57 -32.48
C ALA A 22 -26.29 -28.16 -32.97
N PRO A 23 -27.40 -28.23 -32.20
CA PRO A 23 -27.66 -27.66 -30.86
C PRO A 23 -28.42 -28.61 -29.87
N LYS A 24 -28.52 -28.20 -28.59
CA LYS A 24 -29.78 -28.07 -27.80
C LYS A 24 -29.52 -27.88 -26.30
N THR A 25 -29.86 -26.67 -25.83
CA THR A 25 -30.61 -26.35 -24.59
C THR A 25 -30.70 -27.40 -23.47
N VAL A 26 -30.14 -27.10 -22.31
CA VAL A 26 -30.84 -27.19 -21.01
C VAL A 26 -30.42 -25.99 -20.15
N ALA A 27 -31.35 -25.05 -19.98
CA ALA A 27 -31.30 -24.06 -18.92
C ALA A 27 -31.84 -24.71 -17.64
N LEU A 28 -31.12 -24.63 -16.53
CA LEU A 28 -31.75 -24.70 -15.22
C LEU A 28 -30.97 -23.89 -14.18
N ALA A 29 -31.69 -22.91 -13.66
CA ALA A 29 -31.38 -21.98 -12.60
C ALA A 29 -30.75 -22.59 -11.34
N ARG A 30 -29.92 -21.80 -10.66
CA ARG A 30 -29.94 -21.68 -9.19
C ARG A 30 -29.37 -20.34 -8.75
N THR A 31 -30.29 -19.38 -8.62
CA THR A 31 -30.14 -18.13 -7.89
C THR A 31 -30.89 -18.27 -6.56
N LEU A 32 -30.48 -17.47 -5.57
CA LEU A 32 -31.19 -17.13 -4.33
C LEU A 32 -31.34 -18.21 -3.25
N ARG A 33 -30.56 -18.06 -2.18
CA ARG A 33 -31.09 -18.18 -0.81
C ARG A 33 -30.71 -16.93 -0.01
N LEU A 34 -31.55 -15.91 -0.15
CA LEU A 34 -31.72 -14.84 0.81
C LEU A 34 -33.17 -14.95 1.28
N ALA A 35 -33.39 -15.33 2.54
CA ALA A 35 -34.48 -14.85 3.39
C ALA A 35 -34.56 -15.61 4.72
N VAL A 36 -34.92 -14.84 5.75
CA VAL A 36 -35.59 -15.20 7.01
C VAL A 36 -34.70 -15.57 8.20
N ALA A 37 -34.28 -14.54 8.93
CA ALA A 37 -34.33 -14.55 10.40
C ALA A 37 -34.44 -13.09 10.93
N ILE A 38 -35.61 -12.48 10.74
CA ILE A 38 -36.08 -11.36 11.57
C ILE A 38 -37.31 -11.87 12.31
N SER A 39 -37.18 -12.09 13.62
CA SER A 39 -38.32 -12.11 14.54
C SER A 39 -37.85 -11.96 15.98
N ALA A 40 -38.41 -10.94 16.66
CA ALA A 40 -38.36 -10.64 18.09
C ALA A 40 -36.96 -10.21 18.62
N GLN A 41 -36.78 -9.02 19.18
CA GLN A 41 -37.55 -8.48 20.31
C GLN A 41 -37.71 -6.94 20.23
N SER A 42 -38.92 -6.47 20.55
CA SER A 42 -39.23 -5.08 20.88
C SER A 42 -39.48 -4.93 22.38
N ALA A 43 -39.47 -3.66 22.82
CA ALA A 43 -39.72 -3.10 24.15
C ALA A 43 -38.43 -2.93 24.97
N VAL A 44 -38.03 -1.72 25.38
CA VAL A 44 -38.85 -0.72 26.10
C VAL A 44 -38.43 0.71 25.71
N LEU A 45 -39.41 1.53 25.32
CA LEU A 45 -39.32 2.99 25.21
C LEU A 45 -40.28 3.60 26.24
N ARG A 46 -39.79 4.49 27.10
CA ARG A 46 -40.58 5.49 27.85
C ARG A 46 -39.84 6.82 27.67
N SER A 47 -40.32 7.69 26.79
CA SER A 47 -41.24 8.80 27.11
C SER A 47 -40.61 9.82 28.05
N LEU A 48 -40.30 11.01 27.51
CA LEU A 48 -40.58 12.28 28.19
C LEU A 48 -40.69 13.41 27.14
N THR A 49 -41.86 14.03 27.16
CA THR A 49 -42.34 15.14 26.36
C THR A 49 -41.80 16.49 26.83
N LEU A 50 -41.64 17.41 25.88
CA LEU A 50 -41.41 18.86 26.04
C LEU A 50 -42.50 19.55 26.89
N PRO A 51 -42.26 20.81 27.29
CA PRO A 51 -43.08 21.85 26.69
C PRO A 51 -42.36 23.14 26.26
N PHE A 52 -43.08 23.83 25.37
CA PHE A 52 -42.91 25.15 24.78
C PHE A 52 -42.54 26.29 25.73
N ALA A 53 -41.76 27.26 25.23
CA ALA A 53 -42.01 28.69 25.44
C ALA A 53 -41.46 29.54 24.28
N THR A 54 -42.37 30.16 23.53
CA THR A 54 -42.15 31.25 22.57
C THR A 54 -41.94 32.57 23.29
N CYS A 55 -41.00 33.40 22.83
CA CYS A 55 -41.10 34.86 22.95
C CYS A 55 -40.40 35.54 21.76
N MET A 56 -41.18 36.22 20.93
CA MET A 56 -40.71 37.20 19.96
C MET A 56 -40.42 38.53 20.68
N ASN A 57 -39.33 39.22 20.34
CA ASN A 57 -39.40 40.66 20.06
C ASN A 57 -38.16 41.22 19.31
N HIS A 58 -38.51 42.03 18.31
CA HIS A 58 -37.83 43.10 17.58
C HIS A 58 -36.31 43.42 17.70
N ARG A 59 -35.70 43.46 16.49
CA ARG A 59 -34.81 44.48 15.90
C ARG A 59 -33.73 45.14 16.79
N THR A 60 -32.47 44.82 16.47
CA THR A 60 -31.43 45.83 16.24
C THR A 60 -30.40 45.31 15.24
N MET A 61 -30.11 46.08 14.19
CA MET A 61 -29.00 45.83 13.27
C MET A 61 -27.68 46.11 13.98
N ALA A 62 -26.75 45.16 13.95
CA ALA A 62 -25.33 45.40 14.16
C ALA A 62 -24.52 44.43 13.29
N SER A 63 -23.58 44.98 12.54
CA SER A 63 -22.67 44.31 11.63
C SER A 63 -21.89 43.17 12.30
N ALA A 64 -22.01 41.95 11.77
CA ALA A 64 -21.12 40.86 12.12
C ALA A 64 -19.76 41.05 11.42
N PRO A 65 -18.63 40.91 12.12
CA PRO A 65 -17.31 41.02 11.52
C PRO A 65 -17.03 39.80 10.64
N LEU A 66 -16.33 40.06 9.54
CA LEU A 66 -15.82 39.08 8.58
C LEU A 66 -15.14 37.91 9.30
N SER A 67 -15.64 36.72 9.01
CA SER A 67 -15.02 35.45 9.36
C SER A 67 -13.58 35.44 8.85
N THR A 68 -12.63 35.58 9.79
CA THR A 68 -11.22 35.31 9.56
C THR A 68 -11.07 33.85 9.21
N SER A 69 -10.58 33.62 7.99
CA SER A 69 -10.10 32.38 7.41
C SER A 69 -9.54 31.40 8.45
N CYS A 70 -10.07 30.18 8.46
CA CYS A 70 -9.34 28.98 8.89
C CYS A 70 -8.14 28.79 7.95
N LEU A 71 -7.04 29.49 8.24
CA LEU A 71 -5.73 29.13 7.70
C LEU A 71 -5.34 27.83 8.40
N ALA A 72 -5.40 26.73 7.66
CA ALA A 72 -4.72 25.50 8.07
C ALA A 72 -3.25 25.84 8.38
N PRO A 73 -2.66 25.27 9.45
CA PRO A 73 -1.25 25.51 9.74
C PRO A 73 -0.40 25.15 8.52
N PRO A 74 0.69 25.89 8.25
CA PRO A 74 1.59 25.53 7.17
C PRO A 74 2.08 24.09 7.39
N PRO A 75 2.24 23.29 6.32
CA PRO A 75 2.76 21.93 6.45
C PRO A 75 4.09 21.99 7.22
N SER A 76 4.21 21.17 8.27
CA SER A 76 5.47 21.03 8.99
C SER A 76 6.52 20.52 8.03
N LEU A 77 7.52 21.36 7.71
CA LEU A 77 8.68 20.92 6.97
C LEU A 77 9.35 19.79 7.74
N VAL A 78 9.65 18.69 7.05
CA VAL A 78 10.47 17.60 7.62
C VAL A 78 11.79 18.21 8.07
N ALA A 79 12.07 18.14 9.37
CA ALA A 79 13.33 18.65 9.91
C ALA A 79 14.50 17.91 9.24
N ARG A 80 15.57 18.64 8.90
CA ARG A 80 16.74 18.07 8.17
C ARG A 80 17.36 16.86 8.86
N GLU A 81 17.25 16.77 10.17
CA GLU A 81 17.75 15.67 11.00
C GLU A 81 16.97 14.36 10.80
N HIS A 82 15.81 14.43 10.15
CA HIS A 82 14.93 13.31 9.84
C HIS A 82 15.03 12.84 8.38
N VAL A 83 16.04 13.31 7.63
CA VAL A 83 16.27 12.88 6.24
C VAL A 83 17.72 12.49 6.02
N SER A 84 17.96 11.27 5.53
CA SER A 84 19.25 10.80 5.05
C SER A 84 19.16 10.31 3.60
N PHE A 85 20.31 10.24 2.92
CA PHE A 85 20.44 9.66 1.58
C PHE A 85 21.49 8.56 1.66
N TRP A 86 21.14 7.35 1.23
CA TRP A 86 22.11 6.27 1.12
C TRP A 86 23.04 6.54 -0.07
N LEU A 87 24.34 6.40 0.14
CA LEU A 87 25.35 6.60 -0.89
C LEU A 87 26.12 5.30 -1.13
N PRO A 88 26.28 4.86 -2.40
CA PRO A 88 27.06 3.67 -2.71
C PRO A 88 28.52 3.89 -2.33
N LYS A 89 29.13 2.86 -1.75
CA LYS A 89 30.59 2.82 -1.55
C LYS A 89 31.27 2.59 -2.90
N GLU A 90 32.45 3.17 -3.11
CA GLU A 90 33.19 3.11 -4.40
C GLU A 90 33.43 1.67 -4.92
N SER A 91 33.57 0.70 -4.02
CA SER A 91 33.77 -0.73 -4.31
C SER A 91 32.56 -1.61 -3.96
N GLY A 92 31.38 -1.00 -3.75
CA GLY A 92 30.19 -1.66 -3.20
C GLY A 92 29.11 -2.00 -4.23
N PRO A 93 28.00 -2.60 -3.77
CA PRO A 93 26.82 -2.81 -4.59
C PRO A 93 26.30 -1.47 -5.13
N LYS A 94 25.91 -1.46 -6.42
CA LYS A 94 25.37 -0.29 -7.11
C LYS A 94 23.98 0.12 -6.66
N PHE A 95 23.31 -0.74 -5.89
CA PHE A 95 21.98 -0.52 -5.35
C PHE A 95 22.03 -0.56 -3.83
N THR A 96 21.21 0.26 -3.19
CA THR A 96 21.00 0.20 -1.74
C THR A 96 20.41 -1.17 -1.37
N PRO A 97 20.94 -1.85 -0.34
CA PRO A 97 20.32 -3.07 0.19
C PRO A 97 18.86 -2.86 0.58
N ILE A 98 18.01 -3.87 0.36
CA ILE A 98 16.59 -3.78 0.76
C ILE A 98 16.46 -3.67 2.29
N TYR A 99 17.24 -4.47 3.01
CA TYR A 99 17.26 -4.57 4.47
C TYR A 99 18.67 -4.44 5.00
N GLU A 100 18.80 -3.96 6.25
CA GLU A 100 20.10 -3.82 6.90
C GLU A 100 20.64 -5.16 7.38
N SER A 101 21.95 -5.37 7.18
CA SER A 101 22.64 -6.44 7.90
C SER A 101 22.74 -6.09 9.39
N VAL A 102 22.98 -7.09 10.23
CA VAL A 102 23.21 -6.87 11.67
C VAL A 102 24.35 -5.86 11.92
N GLU A 103 25.40 -5.91 11.10
CA GLU A 103 26.55 -5.01 11.18
C GLU A 103 26.29 -3.59 10.66
N GLY A 104 25.25 -3.40 9.83
CA GLY A 104 24.84 -2.13 9.26
C GLY A 104 23.69 -1.44 10.01
N ALA A 105 23.17 -2.07 11.05
CA ALA A 105 22.00 -1.62 11.81
C ALA A 105 22.31 -0.37 12.65
N GLU A 106 22.45 0.79 12.00
CA GLU A 106 22.48 2.08 12.67
C GLU A 106 21.05 2.61 12.82
N GLY A 107 20.43 2.29 13.95
CA GLY A 107 19.11 2.81 14.33
C GLY A 107 18.09 1.72 14.60
N GLY A 108 16.97 2.13 15.20
CA GLY A 108 15.95 1.21 15.67
C GLY A 108 15.07 0.66 14.55
N VAL A 109 13.78 0.52 14.82
CA VAL A 109 12.88 -0.31 14.02
C VAL A 109 12.80 0.20 12.57
N PHE A 110 13.18 -0.65 11.64
CA PHE A 110 13.39 -0.34 10.24
C PHE A 110 12.31 -0.97 9.36
N ALA A 111 11.84 -0.17 8.40
CA ALA A 111 11.00 -0.62 7.30
C ALA A 111 11.60 -0.19 5.95
N SER A 112 11.40 -1.02 4.93
CA SER A 112 11.84 -0.73 3.57
C SER A 112 10.64 -0.63 2.62
N LEU A 113 10.64 0.38 1.77
CA LEU A 113 9.59 0.65 0.80
C LEU A 113 9.78 -0.17 -0.49
N ASN A 114 8.86 -1.09 -0.73
CA ASN A 114 8.69 -1.80 -1.99
C ASN A 114 7.82 -0.99 -2.95
N ALA A 115 8.35 -0.70 -4.15
CA ALA A 115 7.56 -0.17 -5.26
C ALA A 115 6.79 -1.33 -5.91
N GLY A 116 5.55 -1.50 -5.43
CA GLY A 116 4.66 -2.60 -5.78
C GLY A 116 4.06 -2.52 -7.17
N ALA A 117 3.41 -3.62 -7.57
CA ALA A 117 2.62 -3.74 -8.78
C ALA A 117 1.12 -3.68 -8.45
N PHE A 118 0.30 -3.28 -9.42
CA PHE A 118 -1.16 -3.24 -9.27
C PHE A 118 -1.77 -4.62 -8.98
N ALA A 119 -1.08 -5.70 -9.37
CA ALA A 119 -1.50 -7.07 -9.10
C ALA A 119 -1.26 -7.52 -7.64
N LEU A 120 -0.70 -6.66 -6.78
CA LEU A 120 -0.52 -6.87 -5.33
C LEU A 120 0.46 -7.96 -4.90
N TYR A 121 1.14 -8.63 -5.83
CA TYR A 121 2.16 -9.63 -5.51
C TYR A 121 3.50 -9.00 -5.10
N VAL A 122 4.28 -9.77 -4.34
CA VAL A 122 5.69 -9.47 -4.04
C VAL A 122 6.58 -10.36 -4.91
N GLY A 123 7.41 -9.75 -5.77
CA GLY A 123 8.23 -10.51 -6.72
C GLY A 123 8.34 -9.88 -8.11
N GLY A 124 8.31 -10.72 -9.15
CA GLY A 124 8.41 -10.26 -10.54
C GLY A 124 9.80 -9.74 -10.92
N GLY A 125 9.92 -8.42 -11.11
CA GLY A 125 11.16 -7.76 -11.56
C GLY A 125 11.60 -6.60 -10.67
N ALA A 126 12.77 -6.02 -11.02
CA ALA A 126 13.34 -4.84 -10.36
C ALA A 126 13.35 -4.92 -8.82
N ILE A 127 12.98 -3.84 -8.13
CA ILE A 127 13.01 -3.79 -6.67
C ILE A 127 12.01 -4.76 -6.03
N ASN A 128 10.84 -4.97 -6.62
CA ASN A 128 9.84 -5.91 -6.09
C ASN A 128 10.37 -7.36 -6.08
N LYS A 129 11.18 -7.74 -7.09
CA LYS A 129 11.89 -9.04 -7.06
C LYS A 129 12.97 -9.10 -5.98
N ALA A 130 13.67 -7.99 -5.74
CA ALA A 130 14.67 -7.94 -4.69
C ALA A 130 14.04 -8.13 -3.29
N PHE A 131 12.84 -7.59 -3.06
CA PHE A 131 12.07 -7.88 -1.84
C PHE A 131 11.74 -9.37 -1.72
N ALA A 132 11.14 -9.97 -2.75
CA ALA A 132 10.83 -11.41 -2.74
C ALA A 132 12.05 -12.27 -2.40
N VAL A 133 13.21 -11.98 -3.00
CA VAL A 133 14.45 -12.72 -2.74
C VAL A 133 14.91 -12.59 -1.28
N GLU A 134 14.78 -11.42 -0.66
CA GLU A 134 15.19 -11.24 0.75
C GLU A 134 14.18 -11.85 1.74
N LEU A 135 12.88 -11.82 1.41
CA LEU A 135 11.83 -12.44 2.22
C LEU A 135 11.87 -13.98 2.10
N GLU A 136 12.11 -14.54 0.91
CA GLU A 136 12.33 -15.99 0.70
C GLU A 136 13.51 -16.50 1.56
N LYS A 137 14.62 -15.74 1.62
CA LYS A 137 15.77 -16.07 2.48
C LYS A 137 15.39 -16.08 3.95
N ALA A 138 14.47 -15.21 4.36
CA ALA A 138 13.91 -15.14 5.70
C ALA A 138 12.79 -16.15 5.94
N GLN A 139 12.57 -17.10 5.02
CA GLN A 139 11.55 -18.15 5.11
C GLN A 139 10.10 -17.65 5.07
N HIS A 140 9.85 -16.50 4.46
CA HIS A 140 8.48 -16.03 4.25
C HIS A 140 7.75 -16.81 3.15
N ASP A 141 6.43 -16.96 3.28
CA ASP A 141 5.56 -17.33 2.17
C ASP A 141 5.30 -16.11 1.28
N VAL A 142 6.15 -15.92 0.26
CA VAL A 142 6.09 -14.78 -0.65
C VAL A 142 4.85 -14.82 -1.55
N GLU A 143 4.34 -15.99 -1.92
CA GLU A 143 3.12 -16.12 -2.75
C GLU A 143 1.87 -15.70 -1.96
N GLY A 144 1.88 -15.93 -0.64
CA GLY A 144 0.81 -15.53 0.27
C GLY A 144 0.61 -14.02 0.39
N TYR A 145 1.60 -13.18 0.06
CA TYR A 145 1.44 -11.72 0.10
C TYR A 145 0.37 -11.21 -0.86
N GLU A 146 0.27 -11.77 -2.07
CA GLU A 146 -0.77 -11.34 -3.02
C GLU A 146 -2.17 -11.59 -2.44
N HIS A 147 -2.38 -12.80 -1.90
CA HIS A 147 -3.65 -13.22 -1.34
C HIS A 147 -4.01 -12.36 -0.13
N MET A 148 -3.04 -12.09 0.74
CA MET A 148 -3.20 -11.22 1.91
C MET A 148 -3.55 -9.78 1.51
N HIS A 149 -2.75 -9.14 0.65
CA HIS A 149 -3.00 -7.77 0.20
C HIS A 149 -4.37 -7.64 -0.47
N ARG A 150 -4.73 -8.58 -1.35
CA ARG A 150 -6.00 -8.59 -2.05
C ARG A 150 -7.16 -8.74 -1.08
N ALA A 151 -7.10 -9.70 -0.17
CA ALA A 151 -8.14 -9.94 0.82
C ALA A 151 -8.36 -8.73 1.73
N LEU A 152 -7.28 -8.12 2.24
CA LEU A 152 -7.38 -6.93 3.09
C LEU A 152 -7.95 -5.73 2.32
N TYR A 153 -7.49 -5.50 1.09
CA TYR A 153 -7.99 -4.41 0.25
C TYR A 153 -9.49 -4.57 -0.04
N GLU A 154 -9.90 -5.75 -0.52
CA GLU A 154 -11.30 -6.05 -0.85
C GLU A 154 -12.20 -5.93 0.38
N ALA A 155 -11.77 -6.46 1.54
CA ALA A 155 -12.52 -6.34 2.78
C ALA A 155 -12.66 -4.88 3.25
N ALA A 156 -11.60 -4.07 3.14
CA ALA A 156 -11.64 -2.66 3.49
C ALA A 156 -12.61 -1.87 2.58
N VAL A 157 -12.61 -2.16 1.28
CA VAL A 157 -13.53 -1.56 0.29
C VAL A 157 -14.98 -2.01 0.55
N ASP A 158 -15.23 -3.30 0.77
CA ASP A 158 -16.56 -3.85 1.02
C ASP A 158 -17.18 -3.32 2.31
N ALA A 159 -16.36 -3.15 3.36
CA ALA A 159 -16.74 -2.51 4.61
C ALA A 159 -16.88 -0.98 4.49
N LYS A 160 -16.61 -0.40 3.31
CA LYS A 160 -16.73 1.03 2.99
C LYS A 160 -15.86 1.92 3.88
N HIS A 161 -14.65 1.46 4.22
CA HIS A 161 -13.69 2.32 4.89
C HIS A 161 -13.34 3.51 3.97
N PRO A 162 -13.30 4.74 4.52
CA PRO A 162 -12.99 5.90 3.70
C PRO A 162 -11.51 5.88 3.25
N PRO A 163 -11.22 6.35 2.01
CA PRO A 163 -9.86 6.60 1.57
C PRO A 163 -9.02 7.40 2.57
N GLY A 164 -7.72 7.13 2.62
CA GLY A 164 -6.83 7.80 3.56
C GLY A 164 -7.03 7.37 5.02
N THR A 165 -7.67 6.24 5.29
CA THR A 165 -7.78 5.65 6.63
C THR A 165 -6.93 4.39 6.70
N LEU A 166 -6.20 4.22 7.81
CA LEU A 166 -5.51 2.97 8.10
C LEU A 166 -6.55 1.91 8.52
N VAL A 167 -6.56 0.79 7.81
CA VAL A 167 -7.36 -0.39 8.13
C VAL A 167 -6.42 -1.54 8.39
N THR A 168 -6.52 -2.17 9.55
CA THR A 168 -5.69 -3.31 9.91
C THR A 168 -6.39 -4.63 9.59
N TRP A 169 -5.62 -5.70 9.44
CA TRP A 169 -6.14 -7.06 9.35
C TRP A 169 -7.13 -7.39 10.49
N GLY A 170 -6.84 -6.92 11.70
CA GLY A 170 -7.69 -7.11 12.87
C GLY A 170 -9.04 -6.39 12.77
N ASP A 171 -9.10 -5.22 12.14
CA ASP A 171 -10.35 -4.45 11.99
C ASP A 171 -11.38 -5.18 11.11
N VAL A 172 -10.90 -5.89 10.08
CA VAL A 172 -11.77 -6.57 9.11
C VAL A 172 -11.93 -8.07 9.37
N PHE A 173 -10.93 -8.73 9.98
CA PHE A 173 -10.92 -10.18 10.18
C PHE A 173 -10.84 -10.63 11.65
N GLY A 174 -10.62 -9.73 12.61
CA GLY A 174 -10.37 -10.08 14.02
C GLY A 174 -11.50 -10.81 14.76
N GLY A 175 -12.71 -10.86 14.19
CA GLY A 175 -13.84 -11.65 14.70
C GLY A 175 -13.98 -13.04 14.07
N MET A 176 -13.16 -13.38 13.08
CA MET A 176 -13.31 -14.57 12.22
C MET A 176 -12.31 -15.66 12.66
N LEU A 177 -12.58 -16.30 13.81
CA LEU A 177 -11.66 -17.28 14.42
C LEU A 177 -11.57 -18.63 13.71
N ASP A 178 -12.40 -18.92 12.71
CA ASP A 178 -12.47 -20.26 12.12
C ASP A 178 -12.39 -20.22 10.58
N GLY A 179 -11.16 -20.26 10.04
CA GLY A 179 -10.89 -21.16 8.92
C GLY A 179 -10.43 -20.63 7.57
N TRP A 180 -10.17 -19.33 7.33
CA TRP A 180 -9.59 -18.94 6.02
C TRP A 180 -8.64 -17.72 6.01
N ALA A 181 -8.80 -16.71 6.87
CA ALA A 181 -7.96 -15.51 6.78
C ALA A 181 -6.71 -15.58 7.67
N GLY A 182 -5.82 -16.53 7.40
CA GLY A 182 -4.47 -16.55 8.00
C GLY A 182 -3.55 -15.55 7.31
N LEU A 183 -2.67 -14.91 8.09
CA LEU A 183 -1.52 -14.19 7.52
C LEU A 183 -0.51 -15.22 6.97
N PRO A 184 0.22 -14.90 5.90
CA PRO A 184 1.25 -15.78 5.35
C PRO A 184 2.40 -15.96 6.33
N ASP A 185 3.12 -17.08 6.19
CA ASP A 185 4.29 -17.38 7.02
C ASP A 185 5.30 -16.22 6.97
N GLY A 186 5.80 -15.83 8.15
CA GLY A 186 6.72 -14.70 8.33
C GLY A 186 6.04 -13.34 8.57
N VAL A 187 4.71 -13.25 8.47
CA VAL A 187 3.95 -12.01 8.72
C VAL A 187 3.17 -12.09 10.04
N SER A 188 3.29 -11.05 10.87
CA SER A 188 2.56 -10.90 12.13
C SER A 188 1.39 -9.91 12.06
N GLY A 189 1.35 -9.08 11.02
CA GLY A 189 0.29 -8.10 10.80
C GLY A 189 0.36 -7.51 9.41
N CYS A 190 -0.79 -7.10 8.90
CA CYS A 190 -0.92 -6.34 7.67
C CYS A 190 -1.91 -5.20 7.89
N SER A 191 -1.60 -4.01 7.39
CA SER A 191 -2.51 -2.88 7.36
C SER A 191 -2.49 -2.22 5.99
N VAL A 192 -3.57 -1.52 5.62
CA VAL A 192 -3.72 -0.85 4.33
C VAL A 192 -4.25 0.57 4.53
N VAL A 193 -3.72 1.50 3.74
CA VAL A 193 -4.33 2.80 3.47
C VAL A 193 -4.84 2.78 2.04
N LEU A 194 -6.17 2.88 1.89
CA LEU A 194 -6.81 2.97 0.59
C LEU A 194 -6.50 4.32 -0.07
N SER A 195 -6.23 4.28 -1.38
CA SER A 195 -5.91 5.48 -2.15
C SER A 195 -7.05 6.50 -2.15
N ASP A 196 -6.69 7.78 -1.99
CA ASP A 196 -7.57 8.94 -2.20
C ASP A 196 -7.42 9.54 -3.62
N LEU A 197 -6.67 8.86 -4.50
CA LEU A 197 -6.46 9.31 -5.87
C LEU A 197 -7.75 9.24 -6.68
N ALA A 198 -7.85 10.13 -7.67
CA ALA A 198 -9.00 10.15 -8.57
C ALA A 198 -9.17 8.80 -9.29
N TYR A 199 -10.41 8.37 -9.46
CA TYR A 199 -10.85 7.12 -10.12
C TYR A 199 -10.12 6.78 -11.44
N ARG A 200 -9.52 7.76 -12.14
CA ARG A 200 -8.72 7.48 -13.35
C ARG A 200 -7.44 6.69 -13.08
N PHE A 201 -6.85 6.84 -11.89
CA PHE A 201 -5.76 5.98 -11.39
C PHE A 201 -6.27 4.64 -10.83
N GLU A 202 -7.58 4.40 -10.96
CA GLU A 202 -8.24 3.11 -10.69
C GLU A 202 -8.74 2.44 -11.98
N ARG A 203 -8.55 3.07 -13.16
CA ARG A 203 -8.88 2.45 -14.45
C ARG A 203 -8.17 1.11 -14.56
N GLU A 204 -8.91 0.08 -14.96
CA GLU A 204 -8.38 -1.28 -15.18
C GLU A 204 -7.92 -2.01 -13.91
N GLY A 205 -8.50 -1.69 -12.74
CA GLY A 205 -8.16 -2.37 -11.49
C GLY A 205 -6.81 -1.94 -10.92
N THR A 206 -6.38 -0.74 -11.29
CA THR A 206 -5.14 -0.15 -10.80
C THR A 206 -5.38 0.38 -9.38
N LEU A 207 -4.41 0.16 -8.50
CA LEU A 207 -4.55 0.45 -7.06
C LEU A 207 -3.58 1.55 -6.65
N ALA A 208 -3.21 2.42 -7.59
CA ALA A 208 -2.19 3.44 -7.40
C ALA A 208 -2.55 4.36 -6.23
N GLY A 209 -1.56 4.67 -5.39
CA GLY A 209 -1.70 5.42 -4.15
C GLY A 209 -2.12 4.59 -2.94
N THR A 210 -2.50 3.32 -3.14
CA THR A 210 -2.72 2.37 -2.03
C THR A 210 -1.38 1.95 -1.44
N VAL A 211 -1.33 1.86 -0.11
CA VAL A 211 -0.12 1.51 0.64
C VAL A 211 -0.46 0.43 1.66
N PHE A 212 0.30 -0.64 1.67
CA PHE A 212 0.25 -1.68 2.70
C PHE A 212 1.47 -1.58 3.62
N ILE A 213 1.31 -2.03 4.86
CA ILE A 213 2.39 -2.23 5.81
C ILE A 213 2.31 -3.65 6.33
N ASP A 214 3.34 -4.43 6.05
CA ASP A 214 3.47 -5.81 6.49
C ASP A 214 4.49 -5.86 7.61
N THR A 215 4.04 -6.19 8.83
CA THR A 215 4.92 -6.37 9.98
C THR A 215 5.33 -7.83 10.09
N PHE A 216 6.60 -8.08 10.38
CA PHE A 216 7.15 -9.43 10.37
C PHE A 216 6.98 -10.13 11.72
N ALA A 217 6.81 -11.44 11.66
CA ALA A 217 6.82 -12.28 12.84
C ALA A 217 8.23 -12.32 13.46
N PRO A 218 8.34 -12.50 14.79
CA PRO A 218 9.63 -12.77 15.41
C PRO A 218 10.35 -13.94 14.73
N ASP A 219 11.66 -13.82 14.60
CA ASP A 219 12.56 -14.80 13.97
C ASP A 219 12.36 -14.96 12.45
N SER A 220 11.48 -14.17 11.85
CA SER A 220 11.28 -14.06 10.39
C SER A 220 11.89 -12.79 9.82
N GLU A 221 12.58 -11.98 10.63
CA GLU A 221 13.15 -10.72 10.15
C GLU A 221 14.28 -10.96 9.12
N PRO A 222 14.26 -10.26 7.96
CA PRO A 222 15.31 -10.38 6.96
C PRO A 222 16.71 -10.12 7.52
N LYS A 223 17.69 -10.86 6.99
CA LYS A 223 19.09 -10.83 7.43
C LYS A 223 19.31 -11.26 8.89
N SER A 224 18.33 -11.91 9.52
CA SER A 224 18.36 -12.25 10.95
C SER A 224 18.63 -11.02 11.83
N ASN A 225 18.15 -9.87 11.39
CA ASN A 225 18.30 -8.60 12.08
C ASN A 225 16.95 -8.18 12.66
N ALA A 226 16.84 -8.23 13.98
CA ALA A 226 15.62 -7.94 14.72
C ALA A 226 15.05 -6.53 14.46
N ASN A 227 15.83 -5.58 13.93
CA ASN A 227 15.33 -4.25 13.59
C ASN A 227 14.61 -4.21 12.24
N ASN A 228 14.83 -5.17 11.32
CA ASN A 228 14.12 -5.24 10.04
C ASN A 228 12.70 -5.77 10.25
N LYS A 229 11.79 -4.95 10.77
CA LYS A 229 10.48 -5.38 11.25
C LYS A 229 9.36 -5.29 10.23
N ALA A 230 9.55 -4.57 9.13
CA ALA A 230 8.45 -4.35 8.19
C ALA A 230 8.87 -4.14 6.74
N MET A 231 7.92 -4.41 5.85
CA MET A 231 7.89 -3.89 4.48
C MET A 231 6.75 -2.87 4.38
N VAL A 232 7.00 -1.76 3.69
CA VAL A 232 5.93 -0.89 3.20
C VAL A 232 5.77 -1.19 1.72
N TYR A 233 4.58 -1.57 1.27
CA TYR A 233 4.30 -1.88 -0.14
C TYR A 233 3.42 -0.77 -0.71
N ALA A 234 3.96 0.05 -1.61
CA ALA A 234 3.23 1.16 -2.21
C ALA A 234 3.08 0.99 -3.71
N ILE A 235 1.87 1.25 -4.20
CA ILE A 235 1.54 1.15 -5.61
C ILE A 235 1.67 2.56 -6.19
N GLY A 236 2.69 2.76 -7.02
CA GLY A 236 2.89 4.04 -7.71
C GLY A 236 1.93 4.21 -8.89
N PRO A 237 1.62 5.44 -9.31
CA PRO A 237 0.93 5.65 -10.58
C PRO A 237 1.82 5.21 -11.75
N GLU A 238 1.21 4.71 -12.81
CA GLU A 238 1.89 4.46 -14.07
C GLU A 238 1.62 5.58 -15.08
N ALA A 239 2.63 5.92 -15.88
CA ALA A 239 2.49 6.94 -16.91
C ALA A 239 1.36 6.67 -17.91
N SER A 240 1.12 5.39 -18.22
CA SER A 240 0.03 4.93 -19.11
C SER A 240 -1.36 5.24 -18.56
N GLN A 241 -1.49 5.46 -17.26
CA GLN A 241 -2.76 5.75 -16.56
C GLN A 241 -3.01 7.27 -16.46
N ALA A 242 -1.98 8.09 -16.64
CA ALA A 242 -2.07 9.53 -16.47
C ALA A 242 -2.47 10.24 -17.76
N ASP A 243 -3.36 11.23 -17.66
CA ASP A 243 -3.79 12.03 -18.81
C ASP A 243 -2.70 13.00 -19.30
N SER A 244 -1.74 13.33 -18.41
CA SER A 244 -0.65 14.26 -18.68
C SER A 244 0.52 14.07 -17.71
N LEU A 245 1.66 14.69 -18.02
CA LEU A 245 2.79 14.77 -17.09
C LEU A 245 2.40 15.35 -15.73
N SER A 246 1.60 16.43 -15.71
CA SER A 246 1.16 17.05 -14.46
C SER A 246 0.27 16.12 -13.64
N ASP A 247 -0.55 15.32 -14.32
CA ASP A 247 -1.40 14.33 -13.68
C ASP A 247 -0.56 13.21 -13.05
N PHE A 248 0.39 12.66 -13.82
CA PHE A 248 1.34 11.65 -13.33
C PHE A 248 2.11 12.13 -12.10
N LEU A 249 2.71 13.31 -12.14
CA LEU A 249 3.45 13.87 -11.00
C LEU A 249 2.54 14.18 -9.80
N GLY A 250 1.29 14.60 -10.05
CA GLY A 250 0.27 14.74 -9.01
C GLY A 250 -0.05 13.40 -8.34
N GLY A 251 -0.16 12.33 -9.12
CA GLY A 251 -0.28 10.96 -8.64
C GLY A 251 0.88 10.55 -7.74
N VAL A 252 2.13 10.77 -8.19
CA VAL A 252 3.33 10.42 -7.43
C VAL A 252 3.37 11.17 -6.10
N GLN A 253 2.98 12.44 -6.13
CA GLN A 253 2.89 13.26 -4.92
C GLN A 253 1.84 12.73 -3.94
N ALA A 254 0.66 12.32 -4.40
CA ALA A 254 -0.35 11.73 -3.52
C ALA A 254 0.10 10.38 -2.94
N THR A 255 0.73 9.52 -3.75
CA THR A 255 1.33 8.27 -3.26
C THR A 255 2.37 8.55 -2.17
N GLY A 256 3.24 9.55 -2.35
CA GLY A 256 4.20 9.98 -1.33
C GLY A 256 3.54 10.39 -0.02
N LYS A 257 2.43 11.14 -0.08
CA LYS A 257 1.64 11.51 1.11
C LYS A 257 1.06 10.26 1.79
N ASN A 258 0.51 9.32 1.02
CA ASN A 258 -0.11 8.11 1.58
C ASN A 258 0.94 7.17 2.20
N ILE A 259 2.15 7.11 1.65
CA ILE A 259 3.26 6.32 2.23
C ILE A 259 3.58 6.79 3.64
N ILE A 260 3.87 8.08 3.81
CA ILE A 260 4.25 8.59 5.14
C ILE A 260 3.07 8.54 6.10
N TYR A 261 1.86 8.84 5.62
CA TYR A 261 0.66 8.78 6.44
C TYR A 261 0.38 7.36 6.94
N ALA A 262 0.51 6.34 6.10
CA ALA A 262 0.32 4.95 6.50
C ALA A 262 1.27 4.58 7.65
N VAL A 263 2.55 4.94 7.54
CA VAL A 263 3.55 4.64 8.57
C VAL A 263 3.27 5.41 9.86
N THR A 264 2.93 6.69 9.76
CA THR A 264 2.55 7.51 10.91
C THR A 264 1.31 6.98 11.62
N ALA A 265 0.27 6.62 10.86
CA ALA A 265 -0.95 6.04 11.40
C ALA A 265 -0.68 4.68 12.06
N GLN A 266 0.16 3.84 11.45
CA GLN A 266 0.61 2.58 12.03
C GLN A 266 1.33 2.79 13.36
N ASN A 267 2.27 3.75 13.42
CA ASN A 267 3.00 4.09 14.64
C ASN A 267 2.08 4.60 15.75
N ALA A 268 1.07 5.38 15.40
CA ALA A 268 0.06 5.87 16.33
C ALA A 268 -0.90 4.76 16.80
N HIS A 269 -1.22 3.80 15.92
CA HIS A 269 -2.06 2.64 16.23
C HIS A 269 -1.32 1.57 17.06
N ALA A 270 -0.01 1.48 16.92
CA ALA A 270 0.81 0.48 17.60
C ALA A 270 0.66 0.60 19.13
N GLN A 271 0.01 -0.43 19.71
CA GLN A 271 -0.10 -0.62 21.16
C GLN A 271 1.28 -0.85 21.80
N GLU A 272 1.32 -0.91 23.13
CA GLU A 272 2.54 -1.29 23.85
C GLU A 272 3.04 -2.67 23.37
N GLY A 273 4.28 -2.72 22.87
CA GLY A 273 4.87 -3.93 22.26
C GLY A 273 4.59 -4.12 20.76
N GLY A 274 3.78 -3.26 20.13
CA GLY A 274 3.57 -3.24 18.68
C GLY A 274 4.76 -2.68 17.89
N VAL A 275 4.80 -2.96 16.58
CA VAL A 275 5.86 -2.45 15.69
C VAL A 275 5.66 -0.96 15.44
N LYS A 276 6.58 -0.14 15.94
CA LYS A 276 6.69 1.29 15.65
C LYS A 276 7.89 1.53 14.75
N ILE A 277 7.65 1.88 13.50
CA ILE A 277 8.68 2.12 12.49
C ILE A 277 9.37 3.46 12.79
N GLU A 278 10.66 3.40 13.09
CA GLU A 278 11.49 4.58 13.39
C GLU A 278 12.27 5.06 12.17
N VAL A 279 12.60 4.15 11.24
CA VAL A 279 13.32 4.45 10.01
C VAL A 279 12.59 3.83 8.82
N LEU A 280 12.27 4.65 7.83
CA LEU A 280 11.70 4.21 6.56
C LEU A 280 12.68 4.47 5.42
N ARG A 281 13.17 3.41 4.79
CA ARG A 281 13.93 3.50 3.55
C ARG A 281 12.99 3.62 2.35
N VAL A 282 13.10 4.72 1.60
CA VAL A 282 12.23 5.07 0.49
C VAL A 282 12.98 4.93 -0.84
N CYS A 283 12.51 4.05 -1.71
CA CYS A 283 12.93 4.00 -3.11
C CYS A 283 12.18 5.04 -3.96
N LEU A 284 12.66 5.29 -5.19
CA LEU A 284 11.99 6.20 -6.13
C LEU A 284 10.78 5.53 -6.79
N VAL A 285 9.63 5.52 -6.09
CA VAL A 285 8.35 5.00 -6.61
C VAL A 285 7.99 5.70 -7.93
N SER A 286 7.58 4.90 -8.92
CA SER A 286 7.29 5.34 -10.30
C SER A 286 8.49 5.99 -11.04
N GLY A 287 9.72 5.84 -10.56
CA GLY A 287 10.93 6.39 -11.20
C GLY A 287 11.57 5.50 -12.27
N GLY A 288 11.14 4.24 -12.36
CA GLY A 288 11.66 3.24 -13.31
C GLY A 288 10.70 3.00 -14.48
N LEU A 289 10.29 1.74 -14.66
CA LEU A 289 9.43 1.28 -15.76
C LEU A 289 8.11 2.08 -15.91
N PHE A 290 7.58 2.58 -14.79
CA PHE A 290 6.30 3.29 -14.74
C PHE A 290 6.42 4.81 -14.96
N LYS A 291 7.63 5.32 -15.20
CA LYS A 291 7.89 6.76 -15.33
C LYS A 291 7.30 7.34 -16.61
N HIS A 292 6.73 8.53 -16.51
CA HIS A 292 6.27 9.27 -17.69
C HIS A 292 7.45 9.65 -18.59
N LYS A 293 7.32 9.44 -19.90
CA LYS A 293 8.40 9.69 -20.88
C LYS A 293 8.97 11.11 -20.82
N ASP A 294 8.11 12.07 -20.50
CA ASP A 294 8.46 13.50 -20.41
C ASP A 294 8.87 13.93 -18.99
N ALA A 295 8.92 13.00 -18.02
CA ALA A 295 9.40 13.26 -16.66
C ALA A 295 10.87 12.85 -16.52
N SER A 296 11.70 13.72 -15.93
CA SER A 296 13.01 13.30 -15.41
C SER A 296 12.84 12.52 -14.10
N LYS A 297 13.85 11.74 -13.70
CA LYS A 297 13.85 11.10 -12.37
C LYS A 297 13.84 12.16 -11.25
N THR A 298 14.47 13.30 -11.48
CA THR A 298 14.43 14.44 -10.57
C THR A 298 13.01 15.00 -10.39
N ASP A 299 12.18 15.03 -11.44
CA ASP A 299 10.79 15.48 -11.32
C ASP A 299 9.96 14.51 -10.49
N VAL A 300 10.13 13.20 -10.71
CA VAL A 300 9.49 12.16 -9.89
C VAL A 300 9.95 12.25 -8.44
N ALA A 301 11.25 12.40 -8.19
CA ALA A 301 11.80 12.51 -6.84
C ALA A 301 11.26 13.74 -6.12
N ARG A 302 11.21 14.89 -6.81
CA ARG A 302 10.63 16.12 -6.27
C ARG A 302 9.16 15.93 -5.92
N ALA A 303 8.36 15.34 -6.80
CA ALA A 303 6.96 15.07 -6.53
C ALA A 303 6.76 14.15 -5.31
N LEU A 304 7.53 13.05 -5.24
CA LEU A 304 7.49 12.10 -4.13
C LEU A 304 7.86 12.77 -2.80
N MET A 305 8.96 13.53 -2.77
CA MET A 305 9.40 14.28 -1.60
C MET A 305 8.37 15.34 -1.15
N MET A 306 7.73 16.02 -2.10
CA MET A 306 6.63 16.96 -1.79
C MET A 306 5.43 16.24 -1.18
N GLY A 307 5.16 15.00 -1.57
CA GLY A 307 4.14 14.14 -0.97
C GLY A 307 4.48 13.77 0.46
N LEU A 308 5.66 13.17 0.65
CA LEU A 308 6.18 12.77 1.96
C LEU A 308 6.20 13.96 2.95
N SER A 309 6.64 15.13 2.50
CA SER A 309 6.67 16.33 3.34
C SER A 309 5.27 16.80 3.80
N ARG A 310 4.24 16.64 2.95
CA ARG A 310 2.87 17.05 3.28
C ARG A 310 2.17 16.12 4.26
N GLY A 311 2.50 14.83 4.24
CA GLY A 311 1.93 13.85 5.18
C GLY A 311 2.78 13.68 6.45
N TYR A 312 3.88 14.40 6.58
CA TYR A 312 4.78 14.26 7.72
C TYR A 312 4.22 14.97 8.95
N GLU A 313 4.10 14.21 10.05
CA GLU A 313 3.67 14.68 11.35
C GLU A 313 4.80 14.47 12.37
N GLY A 314 5.31 15.56 12.96
CA GLY A 314 6.41 15.51 13.92
C GLY A 314 6.10 14.67 15.16
N GLY A 315 7.07 13.86 15.60
CA GLY A 315 6.98 13.05 16.83
C GLY A 315 6.44 11.63 16.63
N VAL A 316 5.71 11.37 15.54
CA VAL A 316 5.16 10.04 15.20
C VAL A 316 5.62 9.51 13.84
N SER A 317 6.04 10.40 12.93
CA SER A 317 6.61 10.00 11.63
C SER A 317 8.03 9.44 11.78
N PRO A 318 8.41 8.44 10.96
CA PRO A 318 9.76 7.89 10.95
C PRO A 318 10.78 8.90 10.39
N ARG A 319 12.06 8.67 10.71
CA ARG A 319 13.16 9.22 9.89
C ARG A 319 13.08 8.62 8.49
N ILE A 320 13.22 9.45 7.48
CA ILE A 320 13.19 9.05 6.08
C ILE A 320 14.62 8.86 5.60
N GLU A 321 14.91 7.72 5.01
CA GLU A 321 16.16 7.49 4.30
C GLU A 321 15.87 7.22 2.83
N PHE A 322 16.43 8.01 1.92
CA PHE A 322 16.28 7.74 0.50
C PHE A 322 17.30 6.71 0.03
N ALA A 323 16.81 5.64 -0.60
CA ALA A 323 17.67 4.69 -1.29
C ALA A 323 18.36 5.37 -2.49
N PHE A 324 19.57 4.91 -2.79
CA PHE A 324 20.30 5.38 -3.96
C PHE A 324 19.61 4.93 -5.23
N ASP A 325 19.36 5.90 -6.10
CA ASP A 325 18.86 5.69 -7.44
C ASP A 325 19.77 6.44 -8.42
N GLN A 326 20.32 5.72 -9.38
CA GLN A 326 21.16 6.31 -10.42
C GLN A 326 20.27 6.78 -11.57
N GLU A 327 20.53 7.97 -12.12
CA GLU A 327 20.01 8.28 -13.47
C GLU A 327 20.50 7.18 -14.42
N SER A 328 19.55 6.47 -15.04
CA SER A 328 19.90 5.68 -16.21
C SER A 328 20.41 6.69 -17.22
N ASN A 329 21.67 6.54 -17.64
CA ASN A 329 22.11 7.11 -18.91
C ASN A 329 21.34 6.35 -20.00
N ASP A 330 20.05 6.63 -20.14
CA ASP A 330 19.25 6.19 -21.27
C ASP A 330 19.83 6.93 -22.47
N VAL A 331 20.89 6.35 -23.05
CA VAL A 331 21.27 6.66 -24.42
C VAL A 331 20.13 6.10 -25.26
N PRO A 332 19.34 6.93 -25.96
CA PRO A 332 18.31 6.42 -26.84
C PRO A 332 18.98 5.63 -27.96
N GLY A 333 18.84 4.30 -27.96
CA GLY A 333 19.18 3.44 -29.11
C GLY A 333 20.50 2.65 -29.02
N SER A 334 20.70 1.85 -27.97
CA SER A 334 21.60 0.68 -28.02
C SER A 334 20.83 -0.61 -28.25
#